data_AF-B5W5A0-F1
#
_entry.id   AF-B5W5A0-F1
#
_cell.length_a   1.000
_cell.length_b   1.000
_cell.length_c   1.000
_cell.angle_alpha   90.00
_cell.angle_beta   90.00
_cell.angle_gamma   90.00
#
_symmetry.space_group_name_H-M   'P 1'
#
loop_
_entity.id
_entity.type
_entity.pdbx_description
1 polymer ?
#
loop_
_entity_poly.entity_id
_entity_poly.type
_entity_poly.pdbx_seq_one_letter_code
_entity_poly.pdbx_strand_id
1 'polypeptide(L)' 'MPAPYSYDLRQKVINAIELDGIPKTEASQVFHVSRNTINLWLQRKEHTGDFLPKLNRPPGHSHQITDWHKFKAFA' A
#
# COMPACT_ATOMS: atom_id res chain seq x y z
N MET A 1 13.67 3.90 2.97
CA MET A 1 12.36 3.63 3.59
C MET A 1 12.32 2.15 3.97
N PRO A 2 11.92 1.79 5.20
CA PRO A 2 11.78 0.39 5.59
C PRO A 2 10.74 -0.30 4.70
N ALA A 3 10.92 -1.61 4.50
CA ALA A 3 10.02 -2.40 3.69
C ALA A 3 8.59 -2.36 4.27
N PRO A 4 7.55 -2.21 3.43
CA PRO A 4 6.18 -2.30 3.91
C PRO A 4 5.88 -3.69 4.48
N TYR A 5 5.00 -3.75 5.48
CA TYR A 5 4.49 -5.02 6.01
C TYR A 5 3.91 -5.90 4.91
N SER A 6 4.14 -7.21 5.02
CA SER A 6 3.66 -8.23 4.08
C SER A 6 2.14 -8.21 3.96
N TYR A 7 1.62 -8.66 2.82
CA TYR A 7 0.18 -8.70 2.56
C TYR A 7 -0.52 -9.68 3.52
N ASP A 8 0.07 -10.84 3.74
CA ASP A 8 -0.45 -11.86 4.63
C ASP A 8 -0.65 -11.35 6.07
N LEU A 9 0.30 -10.54 6.57
CA LEU A 9 0.17 -9.94 7.91
C LEU A 9 -1.03 -9.00 7.98
N ARG A 10 -1.21 -8.16 6.96
CA ARG A 10 -2.36 -7.23 6.89
C ARG A 10 -3.67 -7.98 6.86
N GLN A 11 -3.74 -9.02 6.03
CA GLN A 11 -4.93 -9.82 5.89
C GLN A 11 -5.29 -10.54 7.20
N LYS A 12 -4.30 -11.12 7.90
CA LYS A 12 -4.53 -11.72 9.23
C LYS A 12 -5.03 -10.70 10.25
N VAL A 13 -4.44 -9.50 10.29
CA VAL A 13 -4.85 -8.44 11.23
C VAL A 13 -6.28 -7.97 10.93
N ILE A 14 -6.63 -7.73 9.67
CA ILE A 14 -7.97 -7.28 9.27
C ILE A 14 -8.99 -8.38 9.54
N ASN A 15 -8.69 -9.63 9.17
CA ASN A 15 -9.57 -10.77 9.43
C ASN A 15 -9.84 -10.95 10.91
N ALA A 16 -8.82 -10.80 11.78
CA ALA A 16 -9.04 -10.90 13.22
C ALA A 16 -10.00 -9.81 13.72
N ILE A 17 -9.88 -8.57 13.22
CA ILE A 17 -10.76 -7.47 13.62
C ILE A 17 -12.19 -7.67 13.11
N GLU A 18 -12.36 -8.16 11.88
CA GLU A 18 -13.68 -8.28 11.24
C GLU A 18 -14.41 -9.58 11.56
N LEU A 19 -13.69 -10.71 11.65
CA LEU A 19 -14.25 -12.04 11.89
C LEU A 19 -14.28 -12.38 13.38
N ASP A 20 -13.15 -12.18 14.07
CA ASP A 20 -13.03 -12.52 15.49
C ASP A 20 -13.53 -11.37 16.39
N GLY A 21 -13.80 -10.20 15.81
CA GLY A 21 -14.33 -9.03 16.52
C GLY A 21 -13.33 -8.40 17.51
N ILE A 22 -12.04 -8.72 17.39
CA ILE A 22 -11.06 -8.20 18.35
C ILE A 22 -10.89 -6.68 18.21
N PRO A 23 -10.78 -5.94 19.31
CA PRO A 23 -10.54 -4.50 19.26
C PRO A 23 -9.14 -4.23 18.71
N LYS A 24 -8.99 -3.09 18.03
CA LYS A 24 -7.71 -2.64 17.43
C LYS A 24 -6.55 -2.60 18.44
N THR A 25 -6.86 -2.36 19.71
CA THR A 25 -5.88 -2.34 20.80
C THR A 25 -5.29 -3.72 21.05
N GLU A 26 -6.13 -4.76 21.03
CA GLU A 26 -5.72 -6.14 21.22
C GLU A 26 -4.99 -6.67 19.98
N ALA A 27 -5.52 -6.38 18.78
CA ALA A 27 -4.84 -6.71 17.53
C ALA A 27 -3.41 -6.11 17.47
N SER A 28 -3.23 -4.90 18.01
CA SER A 28 -1.92 -4.26 18.08
C SER A 28 -0.93 -5.03 18.97
N GLN A 29 -1.40 -5.56 20.10
CA GLN A 29 -0.59 -6.35 21.03
C GLN A 29 -0.28 -7.74 20.45
N VAL A 30 -1.27 -8.42 19.88
CA VAL A 30 -1.12 -9.77 19.32
C VAL A 30 -0.16 -9.77 18.12
N PHE A 31 -0.38 -8.86 17.17
CA PHE A 31 0.38 -8.85 15.92
C PHE A 31 1.64 -7.98 15.98
N HIS A 32 1.91 -7.32 17.11
CA HIS A 32 3.05 -6.40 17.29
C HIS A 32 3.09 -5.29 16.23
N VAL A 33 1.91 -4.85 15.79
CA VAL A 33 1.74 -3.76 14.81
C VAL A 33 1.15 -2.56 15.52
N SER A 34 1.62 -1.34 15.23
CA SER A 34 1.08 -0.15 15.88
C SER A 34 -0.39 0.08 15.54
N ARG A 35 -1.19 0.53 16.52
CA ARG A 35 -2.60 0.91 16.31
C ARG A 35 -2.80 1.88 15.15
N ASN A 36 -1.84 2.79 14.94
CA ASN A 36 -1.87 3.73 13.82
C ASN A 36 -1.82 3.01 12.46
N THR A 37 -0.96 1.99 12.34
CA THR A 37 -0.84 1.20 11.11
C THR A 37 -2.13 0.45 10.80
N ILE A 38 -2.76 -0.13 11.83
CA ILE A 38 -4.05 -0.82 11.71
C ILE A 38 -5.14 0.16 11.22
N ASN A 39 -5.20 1.36 11.80
CA ASN A 39 -6.13 2.40 11.35
C ASN A 39 -5.90 2.78 9.87
N LEU A 40 -4.66 2.93 9.43
CA LEU A 40 -4.34 3.25 8.04
C LEU A 40 -4.78 2.15 7.06
N TRP A 41 -4.69 0.88 7.46
CA TRP A 41 -5.15 -0.23 6.62
C TRP A 41 -6.67 -0.25 6.49
N LEU A 42 -7.41 -0.01 7.58
CA LEU A 42 -8.87 0.08 7.55
C LEU A 42 -9.34 1.26 6.69
N GLN A 43 -8.75 2.44 6.87
CA GLN A 43 -9.07 3.62 6.04
C GLN A 43 -8.81 3.38 4.56
N ARG A 44 -7.73 2.68 4.22
CA ARG A 44 -7.46 2.30 2.82
C ARG A 44 -8.47 1.32 2.27
N LYS A 45 -8.87 0.33 3.07
CA LYS A 45 -9.90 -0.64 2.70
C LYS A 45 -11.22 0.06 2.42
N GLU A 46 -11.62 1.03 3.24
CA GLU A 46 -12.82 1.83 3.01
C GLU A 46 -12.74 2.67 1.73
N HIS A 47 -11.58 3.29 1.45
CA HIS A 47 -11.43 4.19 0.31
C HIS A 47 -11.16 3.48 -1.03
N THR A 48 -10.46 2.34 -1.01
CA THR A 48 -9.95 1.65 -2.22
C THR A 48 -10.59 0.27 -2.40
N GLY A 49 -11.27 -0.26 -1.39
CA GLY A 49 -11.71 -1.66 -1.33
C GLY A 49 -10.59 -2.63 -0.95
N ASP A 50 -9.34 -2.16 -0.85
CA ASP A 50 -8.14 -2.97 -0.65
C ASP A 50 -7.16 -2.28 0.32
N PHE A 51 -6.32 -3.09 0.97
CA PHE A 51 -5.33 -2.71 1.96
C PHE A 51 -3.87 -2.96 1.49
N LEU A 52 -3.67 -3.18 0.18
CA LEU A 52 -2.36 -3.28 -0.44
C LEU A 52 -1.42 -2.10 -0.09
N PRO A 53 -0.10 -2.35 0.02
CA PRO A 53 0.87 -1.28 0.14
C PRO A 53 0.77 -0.34 -1.06
N LYS A 54 1.02 0.96 -0.82
CA LYS A 54 1.20 1.87 -1.96
C LYS A 54 2.45 1.39 -2.67
N LEU A 55 2.32 1.09 -3.95
CA LEU A 55 3.47 0.72 -4.76
C LEU A 55 4.35 1.98 -4.85
N ASN A 56 5.50 1.97 -4.17
CA ASN A 56 6.52 3.02 -4.29
C ASN A 56 7.27 2.88 -5.62
N ARG A 57 6.54 2.75 -6.74
CA ARG A 57 7.16 2.84 -8.04
C ARG A 57 7.27 4.34 -8.33
N PRO A 58 8.48 4.92 -8.38
CA PRO A 58 8.60 6.24 -8.98
C PRO A 58 7.95 6.16 -10.37
N PRO A 59 7.19 7.18 -10.79
CA PRO A 59 6.68 7.21 -12.16
C PRO A 59 7.89 6.94 -13.06
N GLY A 60 7.84 5.85 -13.81
CA GLY A 60 8.90 5.53 -14.75
C GLY A 60 9.12 6.77 -15.62
N HIS A 61 10.37 7.11 -15.91
CA HIS A 61 10.68 8.24 -16.80
C HIS A 61 9.88 8.03 -18.08
N SER A 62 8.80 8.78 -18.24
CA SER A 62 8.00 8.77 -19.46
C SER A 62 8.94 9.24 -20.56
N HIS A 63 9.17 8.35 -21.54
CA HIS A 63 10.01 8.50 -22.71
C HIS A 63 10.35 9.96 -23.06
N GLN A 64 11.64 10.32 -23.00
CA GLN A 64 12.13 11.68 -23.28
C GLN A 64 11.95 12.13 -24.74
N ILE A 65 11.44 11.24 -25.62
CA ILE A 65 11.12 11.57 -27.01
C ILE A 65 9.61 11.65 -27.15
N THR A 66 9.08 12.85 -26.92
CA THR A 66 7.68 13.19 -27.19
C THR A 66 7.43 13.41 -28.68
N ASP A 67 8.48 13.78 -29.44
CA ASP A 67 8.38 14.16 -30.84
C ASP A 67 9.44 13.44 -31.68
N TRP A 68 9.01 12.35 -32.33
CA TRP A 68 9.85 11.57 -33.24
C TRP A 68 10.22 12.32 -34.52
N HIS A 69 9.44 13.34 -34.90
CA HIS A 69 9.67 14.10 -36.12
C HIS A 69 10.84 15.08 -35.93
N LYS A 70 10.88 15.78 -34.78
CA LYS A 70 12.03 16.61 -34.40
C LYS A 70 13.32 15.81 -34.26
N PHE A 71 13.26 14.60 -33.70
CA PHE A 71 14.44 13.73 -33.57
C PHE A 71 15.02 13.34 -34.94
N LYS A 72 14.17 13.05 -35.93
CA LYS A 72 14.61 12.68 -37.29
C LYS A 72 15.14 13.86 -38.12
N ALA A 73 14.78 15.10 -37.78
CA ALA A 73 15.23 16.28 -38.51
C ALA A 73 16.68 16.72 -38.22
N PHE A 74 17.35 16.07 -37.25
CA PHE A 74 18.76 16.29 -36.92
C PHE A 74 19.73 15.34 -37.64
N ALA A 75 19.24 14.48 -38.56
CA ALA A 75 20.05 13.61 -39.41
C ALA A 75 20.41 14.30 -40.72
#